data_AF-A0A9X3AQL7-F1
#
_entry.id   AF-A0A9X3AQL7-F1
#
_cell.length_a   1.000
_cell.length_b   1.000
_cell.length_c   1.000
_cell.angle_alpha   90.00
_cell.angle_beta   90.00
_cell.angle_gamma   90.00
#
_symmetry.space_group_name_H-M   'P 1'
#
loop_
_entity.id
_entity.type
_entity.pdbx_description
1 polymer ?
#
loop_
_entity_poly.entity_id
_entity_poly.type
_entity_poly.pdbx_seq_one_letter_code
_entity_poly.pdbx_strand_id
1 'polypeptide(L)'
;MAEHDSKSDVVTTEAPELKIRRYTVGYIRDWKTHEPAPTITLKGYWLEDAGFATGTPLKIRVMPGCLVLTAQEPLPAPPPEPEIMQTLKKVCKLSGRKQQQILEFIEVISAKRPPAGKWG
;
A
#
# COMPACT_ATOMS: atom_id res chain seq x y z
N MET A 1 21.20 51.24 29.70
CA MET A 1 20.88 50.42 28.51
C MET A 1 21.17 48.99 28.93
N ALA A 2 20.15 48.15 29.09
CA ALA A 2 20.30 46.77 29.55
C ALA A 2 20.01 45.85 28.36
N GLU A 3 20.97 45.01 28.01
CA GLU A 3 20.89 44.05 26.91
C GLU A 3 19.95 42.90 27.30
N HIS A 4 19.04 42.56 26.39
CA HIS A 4 18.15 41.41 26.52
C HIS A 4 18.87 40.16 26.05
N ASP A 5 19.17 39.25 26.98
CA ASP A 5 19.60 37.88 26.67
C ASP A 5 18.40 37.07 26.15
N SER A 6 18.36 36.86 24.84
CA SER A 6 17.39 35.97 24.18
C SER A 6 17.88 34.54 24.29
N LYS A 7 17.38 33.79 25.29
CA LYS A 7 17.55 32.33 25.34
C LYS A 7 16.77 31.70 24.20
N SER A 8 17.48 31.12 23.23
CA SER A 8 16.91 30.18 22.28
C SER A 8 16.65 28.85 23.00
N ASP A 9 15.38 28.54 23.23
CA ASP A 9 14.98 27.19 23.62
C ASP A 9 15.34 26.24 22.47
N VAL A 10 16.35 25.40 22.71
CA VAL A 10 16.63 24.23 21.87
C VAL A 10 15.43 23.31 22.01
N VAL A 11 14.58 23.31 20.97
CA VAL A 11 13.63 22.23 20.74
C VAL A 11 14.46 21.00 20.37
N THR A 12 14.84 20.23 21.38
CA THR A 12 15.39 18.89 21.19
C THR A 12 14.28 18.07 20.53
N THR A 13 14.38 17.87 19.22
CA THR A 13 13.65 16.80 18.55
C THR A 13 14.29 15.50 19.03
N GLU A 14 13.74 14.96 20.11
CA GLU A 14 14.11 13.67 20.68
C GLU A 14 13.93 12.61 19.58
N ALA A 15 15.02 12.24 18.90
CA ALA A 15 15.00 11.14 17.96
C ALA A 15 14.53 9.89 18.73
N PRO A 16 13.53 9.14 18.24
CA PRO A 16 13.00 8.00 18.99
C PRO A 16 14.12 7.03 19.32
N GLU A 17 14.30 6.75 20.62
CA GLU A 17 15.33 5.83 21.11
C GLU A 17 15.22 4.49 20.37
N LEU A 18 16.28 4.13 19.64
CA LEU A 18 16.36 2.87 18.94
C LEU A 18 16.54 1.72 19.95
N LYS A 19 15.48 0.97 20.21
CA LYS A 19 15.53 -0.24 21.05
C LYS A 19 16.21 -1.39 20.29
N ILE A 20 17.51 -1.59 20.53
CA ILE A 20 18.27 -2.69 19.93
C ILE A 20 18.01 -4.00 20.69
N ARG A 21 17.66 -5.05 19.95
CA ARG A 21 17.54 -6.43 20.48
C ARG A 21 18.50 -7.37 19.76
N ARG A 22 19.18 -8.26 20.49
CA ARG A 22 20.14 -9.22 19.93
C ARG A 22 19.52 -10.61 19.88
N TYR A 23 19.65 -11.27 18.74
CA TYR A 23 19.18 -12.63 18.50
C TYR A 23 20.27 -13.43 17.80
N THR A 24 20.27 -14.75 18.03
CA THR A 24 21.17 -15.68 17.36
C THR A 24 20.37 -16.50 16.35
N VAL A 25 20.95 -16.75 15.18
CA VAL A 25 20.36 -17.66 14.19
C VAL A 25 20.31 -19.06 14.77
N GLY A 26 19.11 -19.63 14.86
CA GLY A 26 18.87 -21.01 15.27
C GLY A 26 18.78 -21.94 14.07
N TYR A 27 18.32 -23.16 14.32
CA TYR A 27 17.99 -24.12 13.27
C TYR A 27 16.65 -24.79 13.56
N ILE A 28 15.96 -25.21 12.51
CA ILE A 28 14.80 -26.10 12.55
C ILE A 28 15.13 -27.34 11.72
N ARG A 29 14.60 -28.49 12.12
CA ARG A 29 14.70 -29.72 11.33
C ARG A 29 13.37 -29.94 10.62
N ASP A 30 13.41 -30.06 9.30
CA ASP A 30 12.24 -30.50 8.55
C ASP A 30 11.97 -31.98 8.88
N TRP A 31 10.73 -32.32 9.20
CA TRP A 31 10.33 -33.70 9.52
C TRP A 31 10.34 -34.62 8.30
N LYS A 32 10.28 -34.06 7.08
CA LYS A 32 10.28 -34.84 5.83
C LYS A 32 11.69 -35.12 5.32
N THR A 33 12.56 -34.11 5.34
CA THR A 33 13.93 -34.25 4.80
C THR A 33 14.96 -34.51 5.89
N HIS A 34 14.62 -34.30 7.17
CA HIS A 34 15.53 -34.34 8.32
C HIS A 34 16.72 -33.38 8.24
N GLU A 35 16.75 -32.48 7.26
CA GLU A 35 17.83 -31.52 7.06
C GLU A 35 17.64 -30.30 7.98
N PRO A 36 18.74 -29.77 8.56
CA PRO A 36 18.69 -28.55 9.35
C PRO A 36 18.60 -27.33 8.43
N ALA A 37 17.58 -26.49 8.64
CA ALA A 37 17.43 -25.19 7.98
C ALA A 37 17.67 -24.05 8.97
N PRO A 38 18.41 -22.99 8.60
CA PRO A 38 18.64 -21.84 9.47
C PRO A 38 17.32 -21.09 9.75
N THR A 39 17.15 -20.58 10.97
CA THR A 39 15.90 -19.95 11.40
C THR A 39 16.16 -18.75 12.29
N ILE A 40 15.39 -17.67 12.09
CA ILE A 40 15.36 -16.51 12.98
C ILE A 40 13.99 -16.48 13.63
N THR A 41 13.94 -16.46 14.96
CA THR A 41 12.70 -16.41 15.73
C THR A 41 12.62 -15.11 16.51
N LEU A 42 11.73 -14.21 16.09
CA LEU A 42 11.40 -12.98 16.80
C LEU A 42 10.14 -13.20 17.62
N LYS A 43 10.18 -12.92 18.93
CA LYS A 43 9.06 -13.13 19.85
C LYS A 43 8.92 -11.97 20.84
N GLY A 44 7.67 -11.69 21.23
CA GLY A 44 7.30 -10.74 22.27
C GLY A 44 6.33 -9.66 21.78
N TYR A 45 5.59 -9.07 22.72
CA TYR A 45 4.58 -8.03 22.44
C TYR A 45 5.14 -6.79 21.74
N TRP A 46 6.45 -6.55 21.85
CA TRP A 46 7.13 -5.46 21.15
C TRP A 46 7.01 -5.51 19.62
N LEU A 47 6.71 -6.68 19.06
CA LEU A 47 6.45 -6.80 17.63
C LEU A 47 5.18 -6.03 17.26
N GLU A 48 4.14 -6.09 18.09
CA GLU A 48 2.90 -5.33 17.89
C GLU A 48 3.16 -3.84 18.01
N ASP A 49 3.93 -3.40 19.02
CA ASP A 49 4.36 -2.00 19.17
C ASP A 49 5.16 -1.48 17.96
N ALA A 50 5.86 -2.39 17.25
CA ALA A 50 6.62 -2.10 16.05
C ALA A 50 5.80 -2.25 14.75
N GLY A 51 4.49 -2.49 14.84
CA GLY A 51 3.58 -2.63 13.69
C GLY A 51 3.51 -4.03 13.07
N PHE A 52 4.11 -5.05 13.71
CA PHE A 52 4.08 -6.45 13.28
C PHE A 52 2.98 -7.24 14.01
N ALA A 53 1.76 -6.71 14.03
CA ALA A 53 0.61 -7.38 14.63
C ALA A 53 0.27 -8.70 13.92
N THR A 54 -0.41 -9.62 14.62
CA THR A 54 -0.84 -10.90 14.05
C THR A 54 -1.70 -10.68 12.80
N GLY A 55 -1.36 -11.37 11.70
CA GLY A 55 -2.05 -11.23 10.42
C GLY A 55 -1.54 -10.10 9.52
N THR A 56 -0.60 -9.27 9.99
CA THR A 56 0.00 -8.22 9.16
C THR A 56 0.89 -8.83 8.08
N PRO A 57 0.65 -8.54 6.79
CA PRO A 57 1.51 -9.06 5.73
C PRO A 57 2.92 -8.46 5.84
N LEU A 58 3.96 -9.27 5.60
CA LEU A 58 5.34 -8.84 5.71
C LEU A 58 6.01 -8.75 4.34
N LYS A 59 6.85 -7.73 4.17
CA LYS A 59 7.79 -7.63 3.06
C LYS A 59 9.20 -7.80 3.60
N ILE A 60 9.94 -8.74 3.01
CA ILE A 60 11.34 -9.00 3.37
C ILE A 60 12.20 -8.65 2.17
N ARG A 61 13.17 -7.76 2.38
CA ARG A 61 14.24 -7.49 1.41
C ARG A 61 15.50 -8.18 1.87
N VAL A 62 16.12 -8.94 0.96
CA VAL A 62 17.30 -9.74 1.23
C VAL A 62 18.51 -9.12 0.55
N MET A 63 19.58 -8.91 1.32
CA MET A 63 20.87 -8.43 0.86
C MET A 63 21.97 -9.29 1.51
N PRO A 64 23.20 -9.34 0.94
CA PRO A 64 24.31 -10.03 1.59
C PRO A 64 24.52 -9.52 3.03
N GLY A 65 24.34 -10.41 4.01
CA GLY A 65 24.50 -10.08 5.44
C GLY A 65 23.39 -9.20 6.05
N CYS A 66 22.32 -8.86 5.33
CA CYS A 66 21.27 -7.96 5.84
C CYS A 66 19.87 -8.38 5.39
N LEU A 67 18.94 -8.42 6.33
CA LEU A 67 17.51 -8.61 6.10
C LEU A 67 16.78 -7.36 6.58
N VAL A 68 15.99 -6.74 5.70
CA VAL A 68 15.10 -5.64 6.08
C VAL A 68 13.68 -6.18 6.09
N LEU A 69 13.08 -6.23 7.28
CA LEU A 69 11.70 -6.64 7.49
C LEU A 69 10.84 -5.39 7.61
N THR A 70 9.72 -5.37 6.89
CA THR A 70 8.78 -4.25 6.92
C THR A 70 7.37 -4.80 6.95
N ALA A 71 6.56 -4.34 7.91
CA ALA A 71 5.12 -4.58 7.91
C ALA A 71 4.48 -3.85 6.72
N GLN A 72 3.67 -4.56 5.96
CA GLN A 72 2.82 -3.94 4.95
C GLN A 72 1.48 -3.63 5.57
N GLU A 73 1.09 -2.37 5.46
CA GLU A 73 -0.32 -2.03 5.68
C GLU A 73 -1.14 -2.79 4.64
N PRO A 74 -2.25 -3.44 5.04
CA PRO A 74 -3.19 -4.00 4.08
C PRO A 74 -3.53 -2.90 3.08
N LEU A 75 -3.25 -3.14 1.79
CA LEU A 75 -3.65 -2.20 0.74
C LEU A 75 -5.13 -1.88 0.99
N PRO A 76 -5.51 -0.60 1.08
CA PRO A 76 -6.92 -0.23 1.18
C PRO A 76 -7.68 -1.03 0.14
N ALA A 77 -8.79 -1.66 0.53
CA ALA A 77 -9.62 -2.39 -0.40
C ALA A 77 -9.78 -1.50 -1.65
N PRO A 78 -9.49 -2.02 -2.86
CA PRO A 78 -9.53 -1.21 -4.07
C PRO A 78 -10.85 -0.45 -4.05
N PRO A 79 -10.83 0.88 -4.28
CA PRO A 79 -12.03 1.70 -4.17
C PRO A 79 -13.16 0.99 -4.93
N PRO A 80 -14.38 0.95 -4.35
CA PRO A 80 -15.49 0.24 -4.96
C PRO A 80 -15.54 0.64 -6.43
N GLU A 81 -15.51 -0.37 -7.32
CA GLU A 81 -15.43 -0.11 -8.76
C GLU A 81 -16.43 0.98 -9.13
N PRO A 82 -16.01 2.04 -9.84
CA PRO A 82 -16.90 3.13 -10.17
C PRO A 82 -18.15 2.54 -10.83
N GLU A 83 -19.32 3.06 -10.48
CA GLU A 83 -20.62 2.51 -10.91
C GLU A 83 -20.70 2.30 -12.44
N ILE A 84 -19.96 3.11 -13.20
CA ILE A 84 -19.76 2.98 -14.65
C ILE A 84 -19.18 1.62 -15.02
N MET A 85 -18.16 1.10 -14.33
CA MET A 85 -17.58 -0.22 -14.60
C MET A 85 -18.57 -1.36 -14.33
N GLN A 86 -19.39 -1.25 -13.28
CA GLN A 86 -20.45 -2.23 -13.04
C GLN A 86 -21.49 -2.20 -14.17
N THR A 87 -21.81 -1.01 -14.67
CA THR A 87 -22.71 -0.83 -15.79
C THR A 87 -22.11 -1.41 -17.07
N LEU A 88 -20.84 -1.16 -17.36
CA LEU A 88 -20.12 -1.76 -18.50
C LEU A 88 -20.12 -3.29 -18.42
N LYS A 89 -19.90 -3.88 -17.24
CA LYS A 89 -20.00 -5.33 -17.03
C LYS A 89 -21.40 -5.87 -17.34
N LYS A 90 -22.47 -5.11 -17.05
CA LYS A 90 -23.85 -5.47 -17.43
C LYS A 90 -24.05 -5.36 -18.95
N VAL A 91 -23.49 -4.33 -19.58
CA VAL A 91 -23.54 -4.15 -21.05
C VAL A 91 -22.85 -5.29 -21.78
N CYS A 92 -21.70 -5.76 -21.29
CA CYS A 92 -20.99 -6.92 -21.85
C CYS A 92 -21.81 -8.22 -21.81
N LYS A 93 -22.86 -8.31 -20.98
CA LYS A 93 -23.78 -9.47 -20.93
C LYS A 93 -24.96 -9.38 -21.91
N LEU A 94 -25.13 -8.25 -22.59
CA LEU A 94 -26.19 -8.07 -23.59
C LEU A 94 -25.80 -8.71 -24.93
N SER A 95 -26.78 -8.85 -25.85
CA SER A 95 -26.49 -9.30 -27.21
C SER A 95 -25.68 -8.26 -28.00
N GLY A 96 -24.91 -8.70 -28.99
CA GLY A 96 -24.08 -7.81 -29.81
C GLY A 96 -24.85 -6.64 -30.42
N ARG A 97 -26.12 -6.85 -30.84
CA ARG A 97 -26.98 -5.77 -31.34
C ARG A 97 -27.28 -4.69 -30.28
N LYS A 98 -27.51 -5.09 -29.04
CA LYS A 98 -27.76 -4.15 -27.92
C LYS A 98 -26.48 -3.43 -27.51
N GLN A 99 -25.34 -4.10 -27.58
CA GLN A 99 -24.03 -3.47 -27.34
C GLN A 99 -23.73 -2.39 -28.40
N GLN A 100 -24.01 -2.68 -29.67
CA GLN A 100 -23.82 -1.73 -30.78
C GLN A 100 -24.67 -0.46 -30.61
N GLN A 101 -25.96 -0.62 -30.25
CA GLN A 101 -26.85 0.51 -30.00
C GLN A 101 -26.37 1.43 -28.87
N ILE A 102 -25.76 0.85 -27.84
CA ILE A 102 -25.20 1.62 -26.72
C ILE A 102 -23.95 2.39 -27.16
N LEU A 103 -23.07 1.78 -27.97
CA LEU A 103 -21.88 2.44 -28.50
C LEU A 103 -22.25 3.62 -29.41
N GLU A 104 -23.19 3.43 -30.32
CA GLU A 104 -23.71 4.50 -31.20
C GLU A 104 -24.28 5.66 -30.37
N PHE A 105 -25.03 5.35 -29.31
CA PHE A 105 -25.57 6.38 -28.42
C PHE A 105 -24.45 7.18 -27.73
N ILE A 106 -23.41 6.50 -27.25
CA ILE A 106 -22.24 7.14 -26.62
C ILE A 106 -21.51 8.06 -27.60
N GLU A 107 -21.36 7.67 -28.87
CA GLU A 107 -20.74 8.52 -29.90
C GLU A 107 -21.54 9.81 -30.14
N VAL A 108 -22.87 9.70 -30.23
CA VAL A 108 -23.76 10.86 -30.43
C VAL A 108 -23.63 11.87 -29.29
N ILE A 109 -23.58 11.41 -28.04
CA ILE A 109 -23.46 12.30 -26.87
C ILE A 109 -22.03 12.84 -26.68
N SER A 110 -21.02 12.13 -27.18
CA SER A 110 -19.61 12.52 -27.08
C SER A 110 -19.18 13.55 -28.14
N ALA A 111 -19.99 13.73 -29.19
CA ALA A 111 -19.74 14.74 -30.20
C ALA A 111 -19.81 16.17 -29.61
N LYS A 112 -18.71 16.93 -29.67
CA LYS A 112 -18.69 18.35 -29.28
C LYS A 112 -19.66 19.15 -30.15
N ARG A 113 -20.54 19.96 -29.53
CA ARG A 113 -21.35 20.94 -30.28
C ARG A 113 -20.42 21.94 -31.00
N PRO A 114 -20.63 22.22 -32.30
CA PRO A 114 -19.87 23.26 -32.98
C PRO A 114 -20.21 24.63 -32.35
N PRO A 115 -19.23 25.56 -32.26
CA PRO A 115 -19.47 26.87 -31.68
C PRO A 115 -20.55 27.60 -32.48
N ALA A 116 -21.62 27.98 -31.80
CA ALA A 116 -22.68 28.78 -32.39
C ALA A 116 -22.10 30.16 -32.75
N GLY A 117 -22.18 30.51 -34.02
CA GLY A 117 -21.92 31.86 -34.52
C GLY A 117 -21.06 31.84 -35.77
N LYS A 118 -21.67 32.10 -36.92
CA LYS A 118 -21.67 33.41 -37.58
C LYS A 118 -22.73 33.38 -38.69
N TRP A 119 -23.84 34.07 -38.49
CA TRP A 119 -24.64 34.57 -39.61
C TRP A 119 -24.03 35.93 -39.96
N GLY A 120 -23.46 36.02 -41.15
CA GLY A 120 -22.97 37.24 -41.78
C GLY A 120 -23.42 37.23 -43.22
#